data_AF-A0A2A7U857-F1
#
_entry.id   AF-A0A2A7U857-F1
#
_cell.length_a   1.000
_cell.length_b   1.000
_cell.length_c   1.000
_cell.angle_alpha   90.00
_cell.angle_beta   90.00
_cell.angle_gamma   90.00
#
_symmetry.space_group_name_H-M   'P 1'
#
loop_
_entity.id
_entity.type
_entity.pdbx_description
1 polymer ?
#
loop_
_entity_poly.entity_id
_entity_poly.type
_entity_poly.pdbx_seq_one_letter_code
_entity_poly.pdbx_strand_id
1 'polypeptide(L)'
;MADIELFVDPVCPFSWVSSQWLLTAAEDSAHTVRLRQMSLAVLNDGHDVAADHKPMIDRSRRLGRVFAAATRTGGAEAFARLYDVIGTRLHIQGDDLGPQEVAKSLTEAGLDPGLAEHLDSTSLDDDITGTHEVSQAALGGRGGSPIVVVDGRGFNGPVLTEQPRPDRGRDLLDALVTAATTPGFAALQRPYQGPPKIDAATEETH
;
A
#
# COMPACT_ATOMS: atom_id res chain seq x y z
N MET A 1 19.24 -10.98 -6.34
CA MET A 1 18.48 -9.79 -6.80
C MET A 1 17.14 -10.28 -7.29
N ALA A 2 16.07 -9.76 -6.70
CA ALA A 2 14.69 -10.05 -7.08
C ALA A 2 13.97 -8.73 -7.36
N ASP A 3 13.00 -8.77 -8.25
CA ASP A 3 12.09 -7.65 -8.50
C ASP A 3 10.82 -7.85 -7.67
N ILE A 4 10.52 -6.87 -6.81
CA ILE A 4 9.45 -6.95 -5.82
C ILE A 4 8.46 -5.82 -6.08
N GLU A 5 7.21 -6.17 -6.35
CA GLU A 5 6.09 -5.23 -6.40
C GLU A 5 5.19 -5.47 -5.19
N LEU A 6 4.82 -4.40 -4.49
CA LEU A 6 3.85 -4.45 -3.41
C LEU A 6 2.62 -3.64 -3.81
N PHE A 7 1.53 -4.32 -4.11
CA PHE A 7 0.24 -3.71 -4.37
C PHE A 7 -0.43 -3.32 -3.05
N VAL A 8 -0.74 -2.03 -2.93
CA VAL A 8 -1.25 -1.43 -1.70
C VAL A 8 -2.43 -0.51 -1.99
N ASP A 9 -3.38 -0.49 -1.07
CA ASP A 9 -4.34 0.59 -0.92
C ASP A 9 -3.85 1.54 0.19
N PRO A 10 -3.85 2.88 -0.03
CA PRO A 10 -3.38 3.85 0.95
C PRO A 10 -4.14 3.83 2.28
N VAL A 11 -5.39 3.36 2.32
CA VAL A 11 -6.16 3.34 3.58
C VAL A 11 -5.97 2.05 4.38
N CYS A 12 -5.28 1.06 3.84
CA CYS A 12 -5.11 -0.22 4.51
C CYS A 12 -3.96 -0.16 5.54
N PRO A 13 -4.22 -0.30 6.85
CA PRO A 13 -3.17 -0.22 7.87
C PRO A 13 -2.17 -1.38 7.78
N PHE A 14 -2.60 -2.57 7.33
CA PHE A 14 -1.68 -3.69 7.09
C PHE A 14 -0.74 -3.41 5.92
N SER A 15 -1.23 -2.70 4.89
CA SER A 15 -0.38 -2.30 3.76
C SER A 15 0.62 -1.25 4.16
N TRP A 16 0.25 -0.33 5.05
CA TRP A 16 1.18 0.62 5.64
C TRP A 16 2.32 -0.08 6.39
N VAL A 17 2.03 -0.95 7.35
CA VAL A 17 3.08 -1.66 8.10
C VAL A 17 3.96 -2.51 7.18
N SER A 18 3.36 -3.19 6.20
CA SER A 18 4.10 -4.08 5.30
C SER A 18 4.95 -3.31 4.29
N SER A 19 4.48 -2.15 3.79
CA SER A 19 5.28 -1.29 2.91
C SER A 19 6.45 -0.65 3.65
N GLN A 20 6.23 -0.13 4.87
CA GLN A 20 7.28 0.45 5.70
C GLN A 20 8.37 -0.58 6.03
N TRP A 21 7.98 -1.79 6.44
CA TRP A 21 8.95 -2.89 6.60
C TRP A 21 9.70 -3.18 5.31
N LEU A 22 9.01 -3.34 4.18
CA LEU A 22 9.63 -3.77 2.93
C LEU A 22 10.61 -2.72 2.40
N LEU A 23 10.25 -1.44 2.46
CA LEU A 23 11.12 -0.34 2.05
C LEU A 23 12.37 -0.29 2.91
N THR A 24 12.25 -0.26 4.24
CA THR A 24 13.40 -0.24 5.17
C THR A 24 14.27 -1.49 5.03
N ALA A 25 13.68 -2.68 4.88
CA ALA A 25 14.44 -3.91 4.71
C ALA A 25 15.21 -3.95 3.38
N ALA A 26 14.74 -3.23 2.36
CA ALA A 26 15.34 -3.19 1.03
C ALA A 26 16.44 -2.15 0.85
N GLU A 27 16.58 -1.14 1.74
CA GLU A 27 17.52 -0.01 1.61
C GLU A 27 18.97 -0.45 1.32
N ASP A 28 19.47 -1.47 2.03
CA ASP A 28 20.82 -2.03 1.86
C ASP A 28 20.83 -3.36 1.08
N SER A 29 19.71 -3.70 0.43
CA SER A 29 19.56 -4.98 -0.25
C SER A 29 19.89 -4.88 -1.74
N ALA A 30 20.14 -6.02 -2.38
CA ALA A 30 20.25 -6.10 -3.84
C ALA A 30 18.87 -6.25 -4.53
N HIS A 31 17.76 -6.06 -3.81
CA HIS A 31 16.41 -6.19 -4.37
C HIS A 31 15.89 -4.86 -4.85
N THR A 32 15.04 -4.89 -5.88
CA THR A 32 14.29 -3.71 -6.32
C THR A 32 12.88 -3.79 -5.77
N VAL A 33 12.41 -2.73 -5.11
CA VAL A 33 11.06 -2.65 -4.56
C VAL A 33 10.29 -1.53 -5.25
N ARG A 34 9.05 -1.81 -5.65
CA ARG A 34 8.11 -0.80 -6.16
C ARG A 34 6.75 -0.94 -5.48
N LEU A 35 6.20 0.17 -5.03
CA LEU A 35 4.81 0.21 -4.57
C LEU A 35 3.90 0.43 -5.77
N ARG A 36 2.76 -0.26 -5.80
CA ARG A 36 1.74 -0.14 -6.85
C ARG A 36 0.36 0.01 -6.24
N GLN A 37 -0.51 0.69 -6.96
CA GLN A 37 -1.87 0.88 -6.54
C GLN A 37 -2.69 -0.41 -6.68
N MET A 38 -3.45 -0.72 -5.63
CA MET A 38 -4.69 -1.49 -5.72
C MET A 38 -5.79 -0.73 -4.99
N SER A 39 -7.05 -1.15 -5.14
CA SER A 39 -8.19 -0.47 -4.51
C SER A 39 -9.09 -1.43 -3.74
N LEU A 40 -9.23 -1.18 -2.44
CA LEU A 40 -10.24 -1.80 -1.59
C LEU A 40 -11.65 -1.36 -1.98
N ALA A 41 -11.82 -0.13 -2.50
CA ALA A 41 -13.10 0.33 -3.01
C ALA A 41 -13.56 -0.49 -4.22
N VAL A 42 -12.67 -0.77 -5.18
CA VAL A 42 -12.98 -1.66 -6.32
C VAL A 42 -13.19 -3.09 -5.85
N LEU A 43 -12.34 -3.61 -4.93
CA LEU A 43 -12.47 -4.96 -4.38
C LEU A 43 -13.83 -5.25 -3.73
N ASN A 44 -14.44 -4.21 -3.14
CA ASN A 44 -15.71 -4.28 -2.43
C ASN A 44 -16.90 -3.73 -3.24
N ASP A 45 -16.69 -3.30 -4.48
CA ASP A 45 -17.78 -2.79 -5.31
C ASP A 45 -18.81 -3.89 -5.58
N GLY A 46 -20.10 -3.58 -5.41
CA GLY A 46 -21.18 -4.58 -5.50
C GLY A 46 -21.26 -5.60 -4.36
N HIS A 47 -20.49 -5.42 -3.28
CA HIS A 47 -20.54 -6.29 -2.09
C HIS A 47 -21.05 -5.55 -0.85
N ASP A 48 -21.70 -6.29 0.06
CA ASP A 48 -22.11 -5.74 1.35
C ASP A 48 -20.89 -5.47 2.24
N VAL A 49 -20.66 -4.20 2.53
CA VAL A 49 -19.63 -3.73 3.47
C VAL A 49 -20.29 -3.41 4.80
N ALA A 50 -19.73 -3.95 5.88
CA ALA A 50 -20.16 -3.64 7.25
C ALA A 50 -20.14 -2.12 7.52
N ALA A 51 -21.10 -1.62 8.28
CA ALA A 51 -21.33 -0.18 8.42
C ALA A 51 -20.11 0.60 8.95
N ASP A 52 -19.35 -0.03 9.85
CA ASP A 52 -18.09 0.47 10.43
C ASP A 52 -16.93 0.54 9.41
N HIS A 53 -16.96 -0.26 8.34
CA HIS A 53 -15.94 -0.27 7.29
C HIS A 53 -16.26 0.68 6.12
N LYS A 54 -17.51 1.13 5.97
CA LYS A 54 -17.93 2.03 4.87
C LYS A 54 -17.10 3.33 4.79
N PRO A 55 -16.77 4.03 5.90
CA PRO A 55 -15.95 5.23 5.82
C PRO A 55 -14.55 4.97 5.25
N MET A 56 -13.95 3.83 5.59
CA MET A 56 -12.66 3.43 5.04
C MET A 56 -12.75 3.15 3.53
N ILE A 57 -13.82 2.48 3.09
CA ILE A 57 -14.06 2.20 1.66
C ILE A 57 -14.30 3.48 0.85
N ASP A 58 -15.04 4.45 1.40
CA ASP A 58 -15.21 5.77 0.76
C ASP A 58 -13.87 6.51 0.65
N ARG A 59 -13.07 6.51 1.73
CA ARG A 59 -11.73 7.09 1.73
C ARG A 59 -10.81 6.42 0.71
N SER A 60 -10.85 5.08 0.59
CA SER A 60 -10.12 4.32 -0.44
C SER A 60 -10.49 4.80 -1.85
N ARG A 61 -11.79 4.98 -2.13
CA ARG A 61 -12.27 5.46 -3.42
C ARG A 61 -11.74 6.86 -3.74
N ARG A 62 -11.87 7.79 -2.79
CA ARG A 62 -11.49 9.20 -2.97
C ARG A 62 -9.98 9.36 -3.10
N LEU A 63 -9.21 8.82 -2.16
CA LEU A 63 -7.74 8.89 -2.21
C LEU A 63 -7.20 8.13 -3.43
N GLY A 64 -7.79 6.99 -3.79
CA GLY A 64 -7.38 6.21 -4.96
C GLY A 64 -7.34 7.03 -6.25
N ARG A 65 -8.23 8.01 -6.42
CA ARG A 65 -8.24 8.93 -7.58
C ARG A 65 -7.05 9.88 -7.58
N VAL A 66 -6.69 10.42 -6.42
CA VAL A 66 -5.51 11.30 -6.28
C VAL A 66 -4.23 10.51 -6.52
N PHE A 67 -4.13 9.29 -5.99
CA PHE A 67 -3.01 8.39 -6.26
C PHE A 67 -2.89 8.01 -7.74
N ALA A 68 -4.01 7.73 -8.42
CA ALA A 68 -4.02 7.49 -9.85
C ALA A 68 -3.55 8.73 -10.64
N ALA A 69 -3.99 9.93 -10.24
CA ALA A 69 -3.58 11.18 -10.87
C ALA A 69 -2.08 11.47 -10.71
N ALA A 70 -1.56 11.27 -9.49
CA ALA A 70 -0.13 11.38 -9.19
C ALA A 70 0.70 10.36 -9.97
N THR A 71 0.21 9.12 -10.07
CA THR A 71 0.90 8.05 -10.82
C THR A 71 0.91 8.34 -12.32
N ARG A 72 -0.18 8.88 -12.88
CA ARG A 72 -0.27 9.23 -14.30
C ARG A 72 0.70 10.35 -14.69
N THR A 73 0.98 11.29 -13.78
CA THR A 73 1.86 12.44 -14.06
C THR A 73 3.33 12.17 -13.71
N GLY A 74 3.60 11.43 -12.63
CA GLY A 74 4.97 11.23 -12.12
C GLY A 74 5.37 9.77 -11.89
N GLY A 75 4.58 8.80 -12.36
CA GLY A 75 4.90 7.38 -12.31
C GLY A 75 4.95 6.79 -10.89
N ALA A 76 5.66 5.66 -10.77
CA ALA A 76 5.78 4.92 -9.51
C ALA A 76 6.47 5.73 -8.39
N GLU A 77 7.38 6.65 -8.75
CA GLU A 77 8.07 7.49 -7.78
C GLU A 77 7.12 8.51 -7.14
N ALA A 78 6.26 9.13 -7.94
CA ALA A 78 5.21 10.01 -7.43
C ALA A 78 4.22 9.26 -6.54
N PHE A 79 3.83 8.04 -6.91
CA PHE A 79 3.02 7.17 -6.05
C PHE A 79 3.71 6.94 -4.70
N ALA A 80 4.98 6.54 -4.70
CA ALA A 80 5.72 6.23 -3.47
C ALA A 80 5.86 7.44 -2.55
N ARG A 81 6.24 8.62 -3.07
CA ARG A 81 6.35 9.84 -2.27
C ARG A 81 5.00 10.27 -1.67
N LEU A 82 3.93 10.20 -2.46
CA LEU A 82 2.59 10.53 -1.96
C LEU A 82 2.12 9.49 -0.93
N TYR A 83 2.44 8.22 -1.13
CA TYR A 83 2.07 7.13 -0.23
C TYR A 83 2.68 7.33 1.16
N ASP A 84 3.95 7.73 1.22
CA ASP A 84 4.64 8.01 2.47
C ASP A 84 4.01 9.18 3.25
N VAL A 85 3.78 10.32 2.58
CA VAL A 85 3.19 11.51 3.22
C VAL A 85 1.75 11.25 3.68
N ILE A 86 0.90 10.71 2.79
CA ILE A 86 -0.50 10.42 3.12
C ILE A 86 -0.59 9.34 4.18
N GLY A 87 0.22 8.28 4.09
CA GLY A 87 0.23 7.20 5.05
C GLY A 87 0.69 7.64 6.43
N THR A 88 1.68 8.53 6.52
CA THR A 88 2.09 9.16 7.79
C THR A 88 0.94 9.92 8.43
N ARG A 89 0.26 10.80 7.68
CA ARG A 89 -0.89 11.56 8.18
C ARG A 89 -2.04 10.65 8.61
N LEU A 90 -2.37 9.67 7.78
CA LEU A 90 -3.51 8.79 7.98
C LEU A 90 -3.30 7.77 9.11
N HIS A 91 -2.17 7.07 9.09
CA HIS A 91 -1.93 5.90 9.95
C HIS A 91 -1.17 6.23 11.23
N ILE A 92 -0.34 7.28 11.22
CA ILE A 92 0.45 7.68 12.38
C ILE A 92 -0.23 8.84 13.13
N GLN A 93 -0.60 9.90 12.40
CA GLN A 93 -1.18 11.11 13.02
C GLN A 93 -2.69 10.99 13.25
N GLY A 94 -3.36 10.12 12.49
CA GLY A 94 -4.82 9.95 12.57
C GLY A 94 -5.59 11.12 11.98
N ASP A 95 -4.96 11.87 11.06
CA ASP A 95 -5.55 13.03 10.39
C ASP A 95 -6.78 12.63 9.55
N ASP A 96 -7.76 13.53 9.48
CA ASP A 96 -8.81 13.44 8.45
C ASP A 96 -8.36 14.14 7.18
N LEU A 97 -8.33 13.39 6.08
CA LEU A 97 -7.77 13.84 4.81
C LEU A 97 -8.84 14.48 3.93
N GLY A 98 -9.22 15.70 4.29
CA GLY A 98 -10.03 16.59 3.47
C GLY A 98 -9.27 17.13 2.24
N PRO A 99 -9.95 17.83 1.31
CA PRO A 99 -9.31 18.37 0.11
C PRO A 99 -8.11 19.28 0.38
N GLN A 100 -8.15 20.08 1.46
CA GLN A 100 -7.04 20.97 1.81
C GLN A 100 -5.82 20.19 2.34
N GLU A 101 -6.06 19.18 3.17
CA GLU A 101 -5.04 18.30 3.74
C GLU A 101 -4.37 17.45 2.65
N VAL A 102 -5.16 16.99 1.69
CA VAL A 102 -4.64 16.28 0.51
C VAL A 102 -3.79 17.20 -0.36
N ALA A 103 -4.22 18.45 -0.62
CA ALA A 103 -3.41 19.42 -1.36
C ALA A 103 -2.07 19.75 -0.65
N LYS A 104 -2.09 19.87 0.68
CA LYS A 104 -0.86 20.03 1.49
C LYS A 104 0.05 18.81 1.36
N SER A 105 -0.52 17.61 1.43
CA SER A 105 0.21 16.34 1.30
C SER A 105 0.86 16.18 -0.09
N LEU A 106 0.16 16.59 -1.14
CA LEU A 106 0.70 16.64 -2.51
C LEU A 106 1.89 17.59 -2.58
N THR A 107 1.77 18.79 -2.03
CA THR A 107 2.87 19.78 -1.99
C THR A 107 4.09 19.23 -1.26
N GLU A 108 3.87 18.60 -0.09
CA GLU A 108 4.91 17.97 0.72
C GLU A 108 5.60 16.81 -0.02
N ALA A 109 4.85 16.03 -0.81
CA ALA A 109 5.38 14.98 -1.68
C ALA A 109 6.06 15.52 -2.96
N GLY A 110 6.15 16.84 -3.14
CA GLY A 110 6.71 17.49 -4.32
C GLY A 110 5.85 17.34 -5.58
N LEU A 111 4.52 17.25 -5.41
CA LEU A 111 3.53 17.09 -6.46
C LEU A 111 2.63 18.33 -6.55
N ASP A 112 1.90 18.46 -7.66
CA ASP A 112 0.96 19.56 -7.87
C ASP A 112 -0.22 19.45 -6.88
N PRO A 113 -0.45 20.43 -5.98
CA PRO A 113 -1.61 20.44 -5.09
C PRO A 113 -2.95 20.44 -5.83
N GLY A 114 -2.98 20.87 -7.09
CA GLY A 114 -4.17 20.83 -7.95
C GLY A 114 -4.73 19.41 -8.15
N LEU A 115 -3.90 18.37 -8.02
CA LEU A 115 -4.35 16.97 -8.13
C LEU A 115 -5.38 16.58 -7.05
N ALA A 116 -5.51 17.37 -5.97
CA ALA A 116 -6.55 17.18 -4.96
C ALA A 116 -7.98 17.31 -5.53
N GLU A 117 -8.16 17.99 -6.67
CA GLU A 117 -9.47 18.10 -7.34
C GLU A 117 -10.04 16.74 -7.76
N HIS A 118 -9.17 15.73 -7.92
CA HIS A 118 -9.58 14.39 -8.32
C HIS A 118 -10.29 13.61 -7.20
N LEU A 119 -10.26 14.04 -5.93
CA LEU A 119 -10.93 13.33 -4.83
C LEU A 119 -12.39 12.97 -5.15
N ASP A 120 -13.10 13.92 -5.75
CA ASP A 120 -14.54 13.81 -6.02
C ASP A 120 -14.85 13.63 -7.52
N SER A 121 -13.82 13.41 -8.35
CA SER A 121 -13.93 13.20 -9.79
C SER A 121 -13.85 11.72 -10.16
N THR A 122 -14.80 11.20 -10.95
CA THR A 122 -14.79 9.81 -11.43
C THR A 122 -13.88 9.58 -12.64
N SER A 123 -13.18 10.62 -13.11
CA SER A 123 -12.42 10.60 -14.37
C SER A 123 -11.27 9.59 -14.42
N LEU A 124 -10.85 9.05 -13.27
CA LEU A 124 -9.75 8.09 -13.12
C LEU A 124 -10.24 6.73 -12.61
N ASP A 125 -11.55 6.50 -12.48
CA ASP A 125 -12.09 5.25 -11.92
C ASP A 125 -11.72 4.03 -12.79
N ASP A 126 -11.62 4.20 -14.11
CA ASP A 126 -11.18 3.16 -15.04
C ASP A 126 -9.68 2.83 -14.87
N ASP A 127 -8.82 3.84 -14.68
CA ASP A 127 -7.39 3.65 -14.39
C ASP A 127 -7.21 2.86 -13.08
N ILE A 128 -7.96 3.22 -12.04
CA ILE A 128 -7.92 2.54 -10.74
C ILE A 128 -8.38 1.09 -10.90
N THR A 129 -9.48 0.86 -11.62
CA THR A 129 -9.99 -0.49 -11.89
C THR A 129 -8.94 -1.33 -12.61
N GLY A 130 -8.31 -0.79 -13.65
CA GLY A 130 -7.23 -1.47 -14.38
C GLY A 130 -6.04 -1.83 -13.48
N THR A 131 -5.57 -0.91 -12.62
CA THR A 131 -4.48 -1.24 -11.68
C THR A 131 -4.88 -2.29 -10.64
N HIS A 132 -6.13 -2.25 -10.16
CA HIS A 132 -6.66 -3.26 -9.27
C HIS A 132 -6.71 -4.64 -9.95
N GLU A 133 -7.24 -4.73 -11.17
CA GLU A 133 -7.30 -5.99 -11.94
C GLU A 133 -5.91 -6.60 -12.14
N VAL A 134 -4.88 -5.78 -12.41
CA VAL A 134 -3.48 -6.25 -12.46
C VAL A 134 -3.05 -6.90 -11.15
N SER A 135 -3.41 -6.33 -10.00
CA SER A 135 -3.09 -6.91 -8.68
C SER A 135 -3.76 -8.28 -8.47
N GLN A 136 -5.03 -8.41 -8.88
CA GLN A 136 -5.79 -9.66 -8.72
C GLN A 136 -5.30 -10.74 -9.70
N ALA A 137 -4.94 -10.34 -10.92
CA ALA A 137 -4.35 -11.23 -11.92
C ALA A 137 -2.98 -11.75 -11.47
N ALA A 138 -2.14 -10.89 -10.87
CA ALA A 138 -0.84 -11.31 -10.33
C ALA A 138 -0.98 -12.32 -9.19
N LEU A 139 -2.01 -12.18 -8.36
CA LEU A 139 -2.36 -13.15 -7.31
C LEU A 139 -2.99 -14.44 -7.85
N GLY A 140 -3.64 -14.37 -9.02
CA GLY A 140 -4.41 -15.49 -9.59
C GLY A 140 -5.82 -15.62 -8.98
N GLY A 141 -6.34 -14.57 -8.34
CA GLY A 141 -7.66 -14.60 -7.71
C GLY A 141 -7.99 -13.34 -6.93
N ARG A 142 -9.13 -13.37 -6.24
CA ARG A 142 -9.59 -12.26 -5.41
C ARG A 142 -8.81 -12.21 -4.09
N GLY A 143 -8.19 -11.08 -3.78
CA GLY A 143 -7.38 -10.88 -2.58
C GLY A 143 -7.41 -9.44 -2.06
N GLY A 144 -7.28 -9.32 -0.74
CA GLY A 144 -7.20 -8.03 -0.04
C GLY A 144 -5.82 -7.39 -0.16
N SER A 145 -5.67 -6.20 0.42
CA SER A 145 -4.40 -5.47 0.49
C SER A 145 -3.59 -5.89 1.74
N PRO A 146 -2.27 -6.09 1.66
CA PRO A 146 -1.43 -5.98 0.46
C PRO A 146 -1.32 -7.29 -0.34
N ILE A 147 -0.89 -7.18 -1.61
CA ILE A 147 -0.47 -8.30 -2.46
C ILE A 147 0.98 -8.07 -2.87
N VAL A 148 1.86 -9.02 -2.59
CA VAL A 148 3.27 -8.97 -3.00
C VAL A 148 3.48 -9.82 -4.23
N VAL A 149 4.31 -9.33 -5.15
CA VAL A 149 4.78 -10.08 -6.32
C VAL A 149 6.30 -10.11 -6.26
N VAL A 150 6.87 -11.32 -6.28
CA VAL A 150 8.34 -11.51 -6.31
C VAL A 150 8.70 -12.27 -7.58
N ASP A 151 9.47 -11.63 -8.46
CA ASP A 151 9.85 -12.17 -9.78
C ASP A 151 8.64 -12.74 -10.55
N GLY A 152 7.53 -11.98 -10.56
CA GLY A 152 6.28 -12.34 -11.23
C GLY A 152 5.38 -13.33 -10.50
N ARG A 153 5.72 -13.75 -9.27
CA ARG A 153 4.91 -14.68 -8.46
C ARG A 153 4.15 -13.93 -7.38
N GLY A 154 2.82 -13.90 -7.48
CA GLY A 154 1.95 -13.19 -6.54
C GLY A 154 1.57 -14.00 -5.31
N PHE A 155 1.53 -13.34 -4.16
CA PHE A 155 1.11 -13.89 -2.88
C PHE A 155 0.23 -12.87 -2.14
N ASN A 156 -0.76 -13.37 -1.40
CA ASN A 156 -1.47 -12.53 -0.43
C ASN A 156 -0.51 -12.14 0.69
N GLY A 157 -0.46 -10.85 1.02
CA GLY A 157 0.46 -10.32 2.02
C GLY A 157 1.79 -9.81 1.41
N PRO A 158 2.89 -9.80 2.18
CA PRO A 158 2.95 -10.28 3.56
C PRO A 158 2.07 -9.41 4.46
N VAL A 159 1.43 -10.04 5.44
CA VAL A 159 0.61 -9.33 6.43
C VAL A 159 1.38 -9.27 7.74
N LEU A 160 1.76 -8.05 8.14
CA LEU A 160 2.45 -7.79 9.40
C LEU A 160 1.52 -7.11 10.39
N THR A 161 1.50 -7.63 11.63
CA THR A 161 0.72 -7.07 12.74
C THR A 161 1.48 -6.01 13.53
N GLU A 162 2.77 -5.83 13.26
CA GLU A 162 3.66 -4.81 13.81
C GLU A 162 4.92 -4.76 12.95
N GLN A 163 5.65 -3.64 12.97
CA GLN A 163 6.90 -3.52 12.22
C GLN A 163 7.99 -4.37 12.90
N PRO A 164 8.69 -5.27 12.19
CA PRO A 164 9.79 -6.01 12.76
C PRO A 164 10.97 -5.07 13.01
N ARG A 165 11.80 -5.40 14.00
CA ARG A 165 13.09 -4.74 14.21
C ARG A 165 13.96 -4.84 12.94
N PRO A 166 14.87 -3.89 12.69
CA PRO A 166 15.68 -3.87 11.46
C PRO A 166 16.47 -5.16 11.17
N ASP A 167 16.99 -5.84 12.21
CA ASP A 167 17.68 -7.13 12.06
C ASP A 167 16.74 -8.20 11.49
N ARG A 168 15.55 -8.31 12.08
CA ARG A 168 14.53 -9.29 11.67
C ARG A 168 13.82 -8.92 10.39
N GLY A 169 13.74 -7.62 10.07
CA GLY A 169 13.16 -7.14 8.82
C GLY A 169 13.91 -7.66 7.61
N ARG A 170 15.26 -7.65 7.66
CA ARG A 170 16.12 -8.18 6.59
C ARG A 170 16.01 -9.70 6.46
N ASP A 171 16.11 -10.42 7.58
CA ASP A 171 15.94 -11.89 7.58
C ASP A 171 14.59 -12.30 6.97
N LEU A 172 13.52 -11.55 7.27
CA LEU A 172 12.20 -11.81 6.74
C LEU A 172 12.12 -11.55 5.22
N LEU A 173 12.79 -10.51 4.72
CA LEU A 173 12.83 -10.23 3.28
C LEU A 173 13.53 -11.35 2.52
N ASP A 174 14.69 -11.81 3.02
CA ASP A 174 15.44 -12.93 2.42
C ASP A 174 14.61 -14.22 2.44
N ALA A 175 13.90 -14.48 3.54
CA ALA A 175 13.02 -15.64 3.67
C ALA A 175 11.82 -15.54 2.71
N LEU A 176 11.21 -14.37 2.55
CA LEU A 176 10.12 -14.13 1.61
C LEU A 176 10.58 -14.41 0.17
N VAL A 177 11.74 -13.87 -0.23
CA VAL A 177 12.29 -14.09 -1.58
C VAL A 177 12.61 -15.56 -1.81
N THR A 178 13.23 -16.22 -0.82
CA THR A 178 13.54 -17.65 -0.89
C THR A 178 12.26 -18.49 -1.04
N ALA A 179 11.25 -18.23 -0.20
CA ALA A 179 9.98 -18.95 -0.25
C ALA A 179 9.26 -18.71 -1.58
N ALA A 180 9.17 -17.45 -2.02
CA ALA A 180 8.50 -17.08 -3.26
C ALA A 180 9.15 -17.70 -4.50
N THR A 181 10.48 -17.86 -4.51
CA THR A 181 11.22 -18.45 -5.64
C THR A 181 11.38 -19.97 -5.56
N THR A 182 10.99 -20.60 -4.44
CA THR A 182 11.05 -22.05 -4.26
C THR A 182 9.91 -22.75 -5.01
N PRO A 183 10.20 -23.65 -5.96
CA PRO A 183 9.15 -24.38 -6.68
C PRO A 183 8.26 -25.19 -5.73
N GLY A 184 6.94 -25.02 -5.85
CA GLY A 184 5.95 -25.75 -5.05
C GLY A 184 5.57 -25.11 -3.72
N PHE A 185 6.22 -24.01 -3.31
CA PHE A 185 5.71 -23.21 -2.20
C PHE A 185 4.46 -22.46 -2.64
N ALA A 186 3.35 -22.64 -1.92
CA ALA A 186 2.05 -22.08 -2.30
C ALA A 186 1.46 -21.16 -1.23
N ALA A 187 1.63 -21.48 0.06
CA ALA A 187 1.06 -20.67 1.13
C ALA A 187 1.74 -20.91 2.48
N LEU A 188 1.82 -19.86 3.29
CA LEU A 188 2.07 -19.91 4.73
C LEU A 188 1.23 -18.80 5.37
N GLN A 189 0.40 -19.16 6.35
CA GLN A 189 -0.46 -18.20 7.02
C GLN A 189 -0.56 -18.52 8.52
N ARG A 190 -0.47 -17.47 9.34
CA ARG A 190 -0.74 -17.51 10.77
C ARG A 190 -2.03 -16.72 11.06
N PRO A 191 -2.96 -17.21 11.90
CA PRO A 191 -4.11 -16.42 12.35
C PRO A 191 -3.68 -15.15 13.11
N TYR A 192 -4.44 -14.08 12.97
CA TYR A 192 -4.29 -12.82 13.71
C TYR A 192 -5.66 -12.17 13.92
N GLN A 193 -5.74 -11.22 14.85
CA GLN A 193 -6.97 -10.49 15.17
C GLN A 193 -6.65 -9.02 15.46
N GLY A 194 -7.60 -8.15 15.14
CA GLY A 194 -7.47 -6.71 15.34
C GLY A 194 -6.59 -6.02 14.29
N PRO A 195 -6.48 -4.68 14.38
CA PRO A 195 -5.59 -3.91 13.52
C PRO A 195 -4.12 -4.19 13.85
N PRO A 196 -3.18 -3.87 12.94
CA PRO A 196 -1.76 -3.92 13.28
C PRO A 196 -1.42 -2.81 14.28
N LYS A 197 -0.35 -3.01 15.06
CA LYS A 197 0.26 -1.95 15.85
C LYS A 197 1.07 -1.05 14.92
N ILE A 198 0.85 0.24 15.06
CA ILE A 198 1.56 1.29 14.33
C ILE A 198 2.10 2.21 15.41
N ASP A 199 3.42 2.18 15.60
CA ASP A 199 4.07 3.06 16.55
C ASP A 199 4.24 4.42 15.89
N ALA A 200 3.88 5.50 16.60
CA ALA A 200 4.33 6.82 16.20
C ALA A 200 5.86 6.83 16.30
N ALA A 201 6.53 7.26 15.23
CA ALA A 201 7.98 7.45 15.25
C ALA A 201 8.31 8.24 16.52
N THR A 202 9.01 7.59 17.45
CA THR A 202 9.51 8.27 18.63
C THR A 202 10.51 9.26 18.08
N GLU A 203 10.25 10.56 18.23
CA GLU A 203 11.29 11.57 18.05
C GLU A 203 12.43 11.18 18.99
N GLU A 204 13.45 10.48 18.47
CA GLU A 204 14.72 10.31 19.17
C GLU A 204 15.30 11.71 19.31
N THR A 205 14.97 12.34 20.44
CA THR A 205 15.64 13.54 20.91
C THR A 205 17.05 13.10 21.27
N HIS A 206 18.02 13.36 20.39
CA HIS A 206 19.43 13.21 20.72
C HIS A 206 20.32 14.26 20.06
#